data_AF-A0A1V6EHV2-F1
#
_entry.id   AF-A0A1V6EHV2-F1
#
_cell.length_a   1.000
_cell.length_b   1.000
_cell.length_c   1.000
_cell.angle_alpha   90.00
_cell.angle_beta   90.00
_cell.angle_gamma   90.00
#
_symmetry.space_group_name_H-M   'P 1'
#
loop_
_entity.id
_entity.type
_entity.pdbx_description
1 polymer ?
#
loop_
_entity_poly.entity_id
_entity_poly.type
_entity_poly.pdbx_seq_one_letter_code
_entity_poly.pdbx_strand_id
1 'polypeptide(L)'
;MKRVKSACIFQTLVFVQKPEYGFSKEHALKINREEFEHYIAALECSKTRYLIDDTVEQEDGSIVVRIRKQYNDKTDISEYFKKNGG
;
A
#
# COMPACT_ATOMS: atom_id res chain seq x y z
N MET A 1 21.50 -15.54 -20.34
CA MET A 1 20.42 -14.55 -20.63
C MET A 1 19.25 -14.81 -19.67
N LYS A 2 18.75 -13.80 -18.97
CA LYS A 2 17.59 -13.90 -18.04
C LYS A 2 16.33 -13.36 -18.72
N ARG A 3 15.19 -14.02 -18.55
CA ARG A 3 13.86 -13.53 -18.93
C ARG A 3 12.94 -13.53 -17.71
N VAL A 4 12.35 -12.39 -17.40
CA VAL A 4 11.33 -12.28 -16.34
C VAL A 4 10.01 -12.80 -16.89
N LYS A 5 9.37 -13.74 -16.18
CA LYS A 5 8.04 -14.27 -16.54
C LYS A 5 6.93 -13.47 -15.88
N SER A 6 7.05 -13.24 -14.57
CA SER A 6 6.13 -12.43 -13.78
C SER A 6 6.92 -11.64 -12.72
N ALA A 7 6.44 -10.45 -12.33
CA ALA A 7 7.02 -9.66 -11.24
C ALA A 7 6.01 -8.66 -10.68
N CYS A 8 6.12 -8.38 -9.38
CA CYS A 8 5.47 -7.25 -8.72
C CYS A 8 6.48 -6.52 -7.83
N ILE A 9 6.18 -5.26 -7.48
CA ILE A 9 6.87 -4.57 -6.39
C ILE A 9 6.14 -4.94 -5.11
N PHE A 10 6.89 -5.36 -4.09
CA PHE A 10 6.36 -5.50 -2.73
C PHE A 10 6.89 -4.36 -1.86
N GLN A 11 6.00 -3.63 -1.20
CA GLN A 11 6.35 -2.46 -0.38
C GLN A 11 5.66 -2.50 0.97
N THR A 12 6.34 -1.93 1.95
CA THR A 12 5.77 -1.54 3.24
C THR A 12 5.71 -0.03 3.27
N LEU A 13 4.51 0.52 3.34
CA LEU A 13 4.25 1.95 3.40
C LEU A 13 3.89 2.32 4.84
N VAL A 14 4.30 3.51 5.27
CA VAL A 14 3.94 4.06 6.58
C VAL A 14 3.30 5.42 6.33
N PHE A 15 2.02 5.53 6.68
CA PHE A 15 1.28 6.79 6.69
C PHE A 15 1.38 7.37 8.10
N VAL A 16 2.11 8.46 8.24
CA VAL A 16 2.43 9.06 9.53
C VAL A 16 2.59 10.56 9.38
N GLN A 17 2.04 11.30 10.34
CA GLN A 17 2.21 12.74 10.42
C GLN A 17 3.54 13.07 11.09
N LYS A 18 4.16 14.18 10.68
CA LYS A 18 5.41 14.57 11.29
C LYS A 18 5.21 14.93 12.78
N PRO A 19 6.15 14.55 13.66
CA PRO A 19 6.00 14.78 15.10
C PRO A 19 5.76 16.25 15.48
N GLU A 20 6.31 17.20 14.72
CA GLU A 20 6.17 18.64 14.96
C GLU A 20 4.72 19.16 14.90
N TYR A 21 3.78 18.42 14.29
CA TYR A 21 2.38 18.82 14.27
C TYR A 21 1.65 18.60 15.61
N GLY A 22 2.21 17.77 16.50
CA GLY A 22 1.69 17.60 17.87
C GLY A 22 0.23 17.11 17.95
N PHE A 23 -0.25 16.40 16.93
CA PHE A 23 -1.62 15.90 16.90
C PHE A 23 -1.87 14.84 17.98
N SER A 24 -3.11 14.77 18.47
CA SER A 24 -3.54 13.61 19.26
C SER A 24 -3.51 12.35 18.39
N LYS A 25 -3.42 11.18 19.03
CA LYS A 25 -3.47 9.88 18.35
C LYS A 25 -4.67 9.77 17.42
N GLU A 26 -5.86 10.14 17.90
CA GLU A 26 -7.12 10.02 17.15
C GLU A 26 -7.12 10.93 15.93
N HIS A 27 -6.58 12.15 16.08
CA HIS A 27 -6.50 13.10 14.99
C HIS A 27 -5.46 12.67 13.93
N ALA A 28 -4.28 12.23 14.37
CA ALA A 28 -3.24 11.69 13.48
C ALA A 28 -3.77 10.47 12.71
N LEU A 29 -4.43 9.54 13.40
CA LEU A 29 -5.03 8.36 12.78
C LEU A 29 -6.07 8.72 11.72
N LYS A 30 -6.94 9.70 11.99
CA LYS A 30 -7.92 10.16 11.01
C LYS A 30 -7.24 10.69 9.74
N ILE A 31 -6.25 11.58 9.88
CA ILE A 31 -5.52 12.15 8.73
C ILE A 31 -4.79 11.05 7.95
N ASN A 32 -4.12 10.12 8.66
CA ASN A 32 -3.39 9.04 8.02
C ASN A 32 -4.33 8.07 7.27
N ARG A 33 -5.55 7.83 7.76
CA ARG A 33 -6.57 7.05 7.04
C ARG A 33 -7.00 7.76 5.76
N GLU A 34 -7.27 9.06 5.83
CA GLU A 34 -7.63 9.87 4.65
C GLU A 34 -6.50 9.84 3.60
N GLU A 35 -5.23 9.99 4.02
CA GLU A 35 -4.08 9.89 3.12
C GLU A 35 -3.95 8.50 2.48
N PHE A 36 -4.16 7.44 3.25
CA PHE A 36 -4.18 6.08 2.73
C PHE A 36 -5.30 5.86 1.71
N GLU A 37 -6.52 6.35 1.98
CA GLU A 37 -7.65 6.28 1.04
C GLU A 37 -7.34 7.04 -0.27
N HIS A 38 -6.76 8.24 -0.16
CA HIS A 38 -6.31 9.01 -1.32
C HIS A 38 -5.24 8.27 -2.13
N TYR A 39 -4.30 7.62 -1.45
CA TYR A 39 -3.27 6.80 -2.10
C TYR A 39 -3.89 5.66 -2.91
N ILE A 40 -4.86 4.94 -2.33
CA ILE A 40 -5.58 3.86 -3.03
C ILE A 40 -6.37 4.41 -4.22
N ALA A 41 -7.09 5.51 -4.05
CA ALA A 41 -7.84 6.15 -5.13
C ALA A 41 -6.92 6.57 -6.30
N ALA A 42 -5.70 7.02 -6.03
CA ALA A 42 -4.72 7.33 -7.06
C ALA A 42 -4.24 6.07 -7.82
N LEU A 43 -4.06 4.94 -7.13
CA LEU A 43 -3.75 3.66 -7.78
C LEU A 43 -4.90 3.20 -8.70
N GLU A 44 -6.14 3.35 -8.25
CA GLU A 44 -7.33 3.01 -9.04
C GLU A 44 -7.51 3.91 -10.25
N CYS A 45 -7.34 5.23 -10.08
CA CYS A 45 -7.41 6.22 -11.16
C CYS A 45 -6.36 5.93 -12.25
N SER A 46 -5.14 5.59 -11.85
CA SER A 46 -4.05 5.19 -12.76
C SER A 46 -4.18 3.76 -13.29
N LYS A 47 -5.21 3.01 -12.86
CA LYS A 47 -5.43 1.59 -13.18
C LYS A 47 -4.22 0.71 -12.83
N THR A 48 -3.43 1.13 -11.84
CA THR A 48 -2.32 0.35 -11.32
C THR A 48 -2.89 -0.85 -10.60
N ARG A 49 -2.54 -2.07 -11.03
CA ARG A 49 -2.98 -3.28 -10.32
C ARG A 49 -2.23 -3.40 -9.00
N TYR A 50 -2.95 -3.61 -7.90
CA TYR A 50 -2.37 -3.83 -6.57
C TYR A 50 -3.12 -4.90 -5.77
N LEU A 51 -2.47 -5.42 -4.72
CA LEU A 51 -3.04 -6.29 -3.69
C LEU A 51 -2.52 -5.81 -2.33
N ILE A 52 -3.42 -5.51 -1.40
CA ILE A 52 -3.07 -5.22 -0.02
C ILE A 52 -2.94 -6.56 0.71
N ASP A 53 -1.75 -6.84 1.22
CA ASP A 53 -1.47 -8.06 2.01
C ASP A 53 -1.84 -7.85 3.49
N ASP A 54 -1.63 -6.65 4.03
CA ASP A 54 -1.85 -6.32 5.44
C ASP A 54 -1.98 -4.80 5.66
N THR A 55 -2.74 -4.40 6.68
CA THR A 55 -2.93 -3.02 7.12
C THR A 55 -3.04 -3.00 8.64
N VAL A 56 -2.12 -2.30 9.31
CA VAL A 56 -2.05 -2.25 10.77
C VAL A 56 -1.98 -0.81 11.26
N GLU A 57 -2.93 -0.43 12.12
CA GLU A 57 -2.91 0.84 12.85
C GLU A 57 -2.03 0.72 14.09
N GLN A 58 -1.19 1.72 14.32
CA GLN A 58 -0.21 1.74 15.39
C GLN A 58 -0.72 2.56 16.59
N GLU A 59 -0.05 2.40 17.73
CA GLU A 59 -0.40 3.11 18.97
C GLU A 59 -0.21 4.63 18.88
N ASP A 60 0.66 5.10 17.98
CA ASP A 60 0.92 6.51 17.69
C ASP A 60 -0.05 7.09 16.64
N GLY A 61 -0.98 6.29 16.12
CA GLY A 61 -1.93 6.67 15.08
C GLY A 61 -1.37 6.58 13.65
N SER A 62 -0.14 6.09 13.45
CA SER A 62 0.36 5.75 12.11
C SER A 62 -0.31 4.49 11.55
N ILE A 63 -0.26 4.33 10.23
CA ILE A 63 -0.80 3.15 9.52
C ILE A 63 0.32 2.51 8.71
N VAL A 64 0.59 1.24 8.97
CA VAL A 64 1.55 0.44 8.22
C VAL A 64 0.79 -0.44 7.24
N VAL A 65 1.11 -0.33 5.95
CA VAL A 65 0.44 -1.08 4.88
C VAL A 65 1.45 -1.90 4.11
N ARG A 66 1.21 -3.20 3.99
CA ARG A 66 1.97 -4.10 3.11
C ARG A 66 1.20 -4.28 1.81
N ILE A 67 1.80 -3.88 0.71
CA ILE A 67 1.14 -3.84 -0.59
C ILE A 67 2.02 -4.44 -1.69
N ARG A 68 1.41 -5.27 -2.54
CA ARG A 68 1.97 -5.68 -3.82
C ARG A 68 1.41 -4.79 -4.91
N LYS A 69 2.27 -4.28 -5.79
CA LYS A 69 1.86 -3.46 -6.93
C LYS A 69 2.47 -4.00 -8.21
N GLN A 70 1.78 -3.76 -9.31
CA GLN A 70 2.35 -3.90 -10.63
C GLN A 70 3.67 -3.13 -10.73
N TYR A 71 4.72 -3.81 -11.18
CA TYR A 71 6.05 -3.20 -11.35
C TYR A 71 6.11 -2.28 -12.56
N ASN A 72 5.54 -2.72 -13.68
CA ASN A 72 5.32 -1.93 -14.86
C ASN A 72 4.14 -2.52 -15.67
N ASP A 73 3.70 -1.76 -16.64
CA ASP A 73 2.62 -2.03 -17.60
C ASP A 73 2.83 -3.29 -18.46
N LYS A 74 4.07 -3.78 -18.61
CA LYS A 74 4.41 -4.89 -19.53
C LYS A 74 4.63 -6.23 -18.84
N THR A 75 4.73 -6.26 -17.52
CA THR A 75 5.09 -7.48 -16.78
C THR A 75 3.85 -8.17 -16.23
N ASP A 76 3.74 -9.47 -16.44
CA ASP A 76 2.68 -10.27 -15.83
C ASP A 76 2.80 -10.24 -14.30
N ILE A 77 1.66 -10.15 -13.61
CA ILE A 77 1.60 -10.12 -12.15
C ILE A 77 0.84 -11.31 -11.57
N SER A 78 0.29 -12.17 -12.43
CA SER A 78 -0.70 -13.19 -12.07
C SER A 78 -0.18 -14.18 -11.04
N GLU A 79 1.12 -14.48 -11.04
CA GLU A 79 1.76 -15.34 -10.02
C GLU A 79 1.74 -14.74 -8.61
N TYR A 80 1.78 -13.41 -8.48
CA TYR A 80 1.92 -12.72 -7.20
C TYR A 80 0.60 -12.21 -6.62
N PHE A 81 -0.47 -12.23 -7.42
CA PHE A 81 -1.79 -11.66 -7.12
C PHE A 81 -2.85 -12.74 -6.86
N LYS A 82 -2.42 -13.99 -6.65
CA LYS A 82 -3.34 -15.07 -6.29
C LYS A 82 -3.82 -14.82 -4.86
N LYS A 83 -5.13 -14.59 -4.68
CA LYS A 83 -5.77 -14.84 -3.39
C LYS A 83 -5.40 -16.27 -3.02
N ASN A 84 -4.77 -16.48 -1.86
CA ASN A 84 -4.77 -17.81 -1.26
C ASN A 84 -6.25 -18.19 -1.14
N GLY A 85 -6.71 -19.10 -2.01
CA GLY A 85 -7.98 -19.77 -1.81
C GLY A 85 -7.92 -20.43 -0.45
N GLY A 86 -9.00 -20.27 0.33
CA GLY A 86 -9.16 -20.90 1.64
C GLY A 86 -8.96 -22.40 1.62
#